data_AF-A0A2E7M9A5-F1
#
_entry.id   AF-A0A2E7M9A5-F1
#
_cell.length_a   1.000
_cell.length_b   1.000
_cell.length_c   1.000
_cell.angle_alpha   90.00
_cell.angle_beta   90.00
_cell.angle_gamma   90.00
#
_symmetry.space_group_name_H-M   'P 1'
#
loop_
_entity.id
_entity.type
_entity.pdbx_description
1 polymer ?
#
loop_
_entity_poly.entity_id
_entity_poly.type
_entity_poly.pdbx_seq_one_letter_code
_entity_poly.pdbx_strand_id
1 'polypeptide(L)'
;MLVAAAFPGWGRPLCRPVPVVPHSGPSVFTSGTMPAMDNRRLGDRRGEDRREFRQQEGRRDPERDPRNLRRRQILALVLPVLLLGAAAAAHQVWVVQPNQRAQVILESSRASIAPVLARTRLPMLALPGTGGPEAGDPSVVAISLLPGDRSQLERTETELDELWSTVPRSAALASQLGLIRLVLGRDRDARRAWESALVYGNSDERTGARLGLALVALRVGLRQENEQDRLFALEHGLTHLQRLSDVRSPEVLFNQGVLLAALQRADEARSVVSELRSQASPPLLIELLELWIEGPPVASTAEIEGGSPSADSLPEARSLPTIDLPADPSREMDSIGSTQ
;
A
#
# COMPACT_ATOMS: atom_id res chain seq x y z
N MET A 1 21.60 -21.31 -35.22
CA MET A 1 20.99 -22.03 -34.09
C MET A 1 20.70 -21.02 -32.99
N LEU A 2 19.45 -20.57 -32.90
CA LEU A 2 18.95 -19.63 -31.90
C LEU A 2 17.69 -20.27 -31.33
N VAL A 3 17.75 -20.67 -30.06
CA VAL A 3 16.62 -21.26 -29.34
C VAL A 3 15.91 -20.12 -28.62
N ALA A 4 14.70 -19.82 -29.06
CA ALA A 4 13.77 -18.92 -28.39
C ALA A 4 13.11 -19.68 -27.22
N ALA A 5 13.32 -19.20 -26.00
CA ALA A 5 12.57 -19.65 -24.83
C ALA A 5 11.24 -18.89 -24.77
N ALA A 6 10.14 -19.62 -24.95
CA ALA A 6 8.79 -19.12 -24.78
C ALA A 6 8.41 -19.12 -23.28
N PHE A 7 8.09 -17.95 -22.75
CA PHE A 7 7.42 -17.78 -21.46
C PHE A 7 5.91 -17.97 -21.62
N PRO A 8 5.23 -18.84 -20.84
CA PRO A 8 3.79 -18.84 -20.76
C PRO A 8 3.31 -17.99 -19.57
N GLY A 9 2.25 -17.20 -19.79
CA GLY A 9 1.21 -17.03 -18.76
C GLY A 9 1.05 -15.67 -18.08
N TRP A 10 1.01 -14.55 -18.82
CA TRP A 10 0.21 -13.39 -18.40
C TRP A 10 -0.86 -13.17 -19.46
N GLY A 11 -2.04 -13.75 -19.21
CA GLY A 11 -3.20 -13.66 -20.08
C GLY A 11 -3.69 -12.21 -20.19
N ARG A 12 -3.76 -11.72 -21.43
CA ARG A 12 -4.42 -10.46 -21.81
C ARG A 12 -5.91 -10.50 -21.42
N PRO A 13 -6.51 -9.41 -20.91
CA PRO A 13 -7.95 -9.25 -20.99
C PRO A 13 -8.35 -8.78 -22.39
N LEU A 14 -9.09 -9.64 -23.09
CA LEU A 14 -9.86 -9.28 -24.27
C LEU A 14 -10.98 -8.33 -23.84
N CYS A 15 -10.93 -7.08 -24.31
CA CYS A 15 -12.05 -6.16 -24.23
C CYS A 15 -13.23 -6.73 -25.03
N ARG A 16 -14.28 -7.19 -24.34
CA ARG A 16 -15.64 -7.25 -24.88
C ARG A 16 -16.51 -6.25 -24.11
N PRO A 17 -17.29 -5.40 -24.80
CA PRO A 17 -18.21 -4.49 -24.14
C PRO A 17 -19.38 -5.26 -23.52
N VAL A 18 -19.63 -5.05 -22.24
CA VAL A 18 -20.82 -5.54 -21.54
C VAL A 18 -21.97 -4.56 -21.81
N PRO A 19 -23.15 -5.02 -22.26
CA PRO A 19 -24.31 -4.16 -22.42
C PRO A 19 -24.87 -3.74 -21.06
N VAL A 20 -25.15 -2.44 -20.91
CA VAL A 20 -25.81 -1.84 -19.75
C VAL A 20 -27.27 -2.31 -19.72
N VAL A 21 -27.64 -3.07 -18.69
CA VAL A 21 -29.03 -3.36 -18.32
C VAL A 21 -29.40 -2.44 -17.16
N PRO A 22 -30.51 -1.67 -17.23
CA PRO A 22 -30.95 -0.84 -16.13
C PRO A 22 -31.61 -1.69 -15.03
N HIS A 23 -31.10 -1.59 -13.80
CA HIS A 23 -31.82 -2.07 -12.63
C HIS A 23 -32.82 -1.01 -12.15
N SER A 24 -34.08 -1.23 -12.49
CA SER A 24 -35.25 -0.74 -11.76
C SER A 24 -35.50 -1.66 -10.55
N GLY A 25 -35.47 -1.10 -9.35
CA GLY A 25 -35.85 -1.76 -8.09
C GLY A 25 -36.36 -0.73 -7.06
N PRO A 26 -37.37 -1.07 -6.25
CA PRO A 26 -38.33 -0.10 -5.71
C PRO A 26 -37.88 0.59 -4.41
N SER A 27 -38.28 1.85 -4.28
CA SER A 27 -38.24 2.64 -3.05
C SER A 27 -39.30 2.14 -2.06
N VAL A 28 -38.87 1.64 -0.91
CA VAL A 28 -39.75 1.35 0.22
C VAL A 28 -39.68 2.49 1.23
N PHE A 29 -40.85 3.04 1.49
CA PHE A 29 -41.23 3.93 2.58
C PHE A 29 -40.70 3.47 3.95
N THR A 30 -40.25 4.42 4.78
CA THR A 30 -40.60 4.39 6.20
C THR A 30 -40.76 5.80 6.74
N SER A 31 -42.00 6.07 7.14
CA SER A 31 -42.49 7.23 7.86
C SER A 31 -41.87 7.39 9.26
N GLY A 32 -41.62 8.64 9.62
CA GLY A 32 -42.20 9.25 10.80
C GLY A 32 -41.32 9.37 12.04
N THR A 33 -40.89 10.60 12.35
CA THR A 33 -41.27 11.30 13.60
C THR A 33 -40.80 12.77 13.55
N MET A 34 -41.77 13.71 13.65
CA MET A 34 -41.53 15.11 14.06
C MET A 34 -41.51 15.18 15.60
N PRO A 35 -40.77 16.14 16.19
CA PRO A 35 -41.38 17.40 16.66
C PRO A 35 -40.38 18.58 16.47
N ALA A 36 -40.66 19.87 16.67
CA ALA A 36 -41.71 20.56 17.40
C ALA A 36 -41.97 21.91 16.73
N MET A 37 -43.23 22.34 16.76
CA MET A 37 -43.65 23.70 16.45
C MET A 37 -43.10 24.68 17.48
N ASP A 38 -42.62 25.83 17.01
CA ASP A 38 -42.55 27.03 17.83
C ASP A 38 -43.45 28.13 17.25
N ASN A 39 -44.57 28.30 17.95
CA ASN A 39 -45.56 29.35 17.81
C ASN A 39 -44.97 30.68 18.28
N ARG A 40 -44.68 31.64 17.38
CA ARG A 40 -44.62 33.05 17.77
C ARG A 40 -45.18 34.01 16.73
N ARG A 41 -46.31 34.60 17.15
CA ARG A 41 -46.75 35.99 16.98
C ARG A 41 -47.42 36.38 15.67
N LEU A 42 -48.74 36.20 15.69
CA LEU A 42 -49.70 37.14 15.13
C LEU A 42 -49.38 38.56 15.62
N GLY A 43 -48.90 39.37 14.68
CA GLY A 43 -48.71 40.81 14.81
C GLY A 43 -49.67 41.52 13.85
N ASP A 44 -50.66 42.13 14.45
CA ASP A 44 -51.67 43.04 13.95
C ASP A 44 -51.11 44.10 12.96
N ARG A 45 -51.59 44.13 11.71
CA ARG A 45 -51.57 45.31 10.82
C ARG A 45 -52.80 45.33 9.93
N ARG A 46 -53.94 45.64 10.56
CA ARG A 46 -55.06 46.28 9.87
C ARG A 46 -54.66 47.70 9.48
N GLY A 47 -54.88 48.03 8.21
CA GLY A 47 -55.02 49.41 7.75
C GLY A 47 -53.75 50.00 7.16
N GLU A 48 -53.50 49.70 5.88
CA GLU A 48 -52.92 50.68 4.94
C GLU A 48 -53.19 50.29 3.47
N ASP A 49 -54.36 49.69 3.21
CA ASP A 49 -54.96 49.70 1.88
C ASP A 49 -55.64 51.06 1.67
N ARG A 50 -55.02 51.97 0.90
CA ARG A 50 -55.70 52.90 -0.03
C ARG A 50 -54.86 54.04 -0.64
N ARG A 51 -53.53 54.05 -0.53
CA ARG A 51 -52.72 55.15 -1.11
C ARG A 51 -51.57 54.77 -2.04
N GLU A 52 -51.47 53.53 -2.51
CA GLU A 52 -50.45 53.16 -3.52
C GLU A 52 -51.01 52.89 -4.94
N PHE A 53 -52.34 52.91 -5.12
CA PHE A 53 -52.98 52.64 -6.42
C PHE A 53 -52.90 53.79 -7.45
N ARG A 54 -52.07 54.82 -7.25
CA ARG A 54 -51.91 55.94 -8.20
C ARG A 54 -50.48 56.33 -8.55
N GLN A 55 -49.47 55.53 -8.18
CA GLN A 55 -48.08 55.77 -8.59
C GLN A 55 -47.40 54.60 -9.32
N GLN A 56 -48.14 53.55 -9.69
CA GLN A 56 -47.59 52.42 -10.47
C GLN A 56 -47.95 52.43 -11.97
N GLU A 57 -48.59 53.47 -12.51
CA GLU A 57 -48.89 53.55 -13.96
C GLU A 57 -47.68 53.96 -14.83
N GLY A 58 -46.49 54.17 -14.23
CA GLY A 58 -45.28 54.57 -14.96
C GLY A 58 -44.07 53.65 -14.82
N ARG A 59 -44.15 52.58 -14.01
CA ARG A 59 -43.04 51.61 -13.91
C ARG A 59 -43.21 50.56 -14.99
N ARG A 60 -42.59 50.83 -16.15
CA ARG A 60 -42.29 49.81 -17.14
C ARG A 60 -41.65 48.63 -16.43
N ASP A 61 -42.37 47.51 -16.33
CA ASP A 61 -41.81 46.22 -15.91
C ASP A 61 -40.59 45.93 -16.80
N PRO A 62 -39.36 45.97 -16.28
CA PRO A 62 -38.18 45.63 -17.08
C PRO A 62 -38.15 44.14 -17.44
N GLU A 63 -39.08 43.35 -16.89
CA GLU A 63 -39.20 41.90 -17.10
C GLU A 63 -39.99 41.49 -18.36
N ARG A 64 -40.65 42.42 -19.06
CA ARG A 64 -41.36 42.12 -20.31
C ARG A 64 -40.59 42.50 -21.57
N ASP A 65 -39.28 42.58 -21.52
CA ASP A 65 -38.49 42.62 -22.75
C ASP A 65 -38.27 41.17 -23.24
N PRO A 66 -38.94 40.72 -24.33
CA PRO A 66 -38.79 39.36 -24.85
C PRO A 66 -37.33 39.02 -25.21
N ARG A 67 -36.49 40.05 -25.42
CA ARG A 67 -35.05 39.89 -25.63
C ARG A 67 -34.32 39.49 -24.36
N ASN A 68 -34.71 40.01 -23.19
CA ASN A 68 -34.11 39.64 -21.90
C ASN A 68 -34.55 38.25 -21.45
N LEU A 69 -35.80 37.85 -21.73
CA LEU A 69 -36.27 36.48 -21.49
C LEU A 69 -35.54 35.45 -22.37
N ARG A 70 -35.37 35.73 -23.67
CA ARG A 70 -34.55 34.88 -24.56
C ARG A 70 -33.09 34.82 -24.11
N ARG A 71 -32.49 35.94 -23.69
CA ARG A 71 -31.13 35.95 -23.14
C ARG A 71 -31.01 35.12 -21.86
N ARG A 72 -31.96 35.25 -20.92
CA ARG A 72 -32.00 34.44 -19.68
C ARG A 72 -32.18 32.94 -20.01
N GLN A 73 -33.03 32.59 -20.97
CA GLN A 73 -33.21 31.20 -21.41
C GLN A 73 -31.96 30.62 -22.08
N ILE A 74 -31.28 31.39 -22.96
CA ILE A 74 -30.03 30.96 -23.58
C ILE A 74 -28.93 30.81 -22.53
N LEU A 75 -28.79 31.76 -21.60
CA LEU A 75 -27.82 31.66 -20.49
C LEU A 75 -28.11 30.45 -19.58
N ALA A 76 -29.38 30.18 -19.28
CA ALA A 76 -29.78 29.01 -18.49
C ALA A 76 -29.47 27.68 -19.19
N LEU A 77 -29.39 27.66 -20.52
CA LEU A 77 -29.00 26.48 -21.31
C LEU A 77 -27.48 26.37 -21.49
N VAL A 78 -26.78 27.49 -21.67
CA VAL A 78 -25.34 27.52 -21.97
C VAL A 78 -24.47 27.38 -20.71
N LEU A 79 -24.88 28.01 -19.59
CA LEU A 79 -24.11 27.99 -18.34
C LEU A 79 -23.90 26.57 -17.79
N PRO A 80 -24.90 25.67 -17.72
CA PRO A 80 -24.69 24.30 -17.26
C PRO A 80 -23.72 23.54 -18.15
N VAL A 81 -23.79 23.73 -19.47
CA VAL A 81 -22.88 23.08 -20.43
C VAL A 81 -21.45 23.56 -20.24
N LEU A 82 -21.23 24.86 -20.03
CA LEU A 82 -19.91 25.42 -19.73
C LEU A 82 -19.37 24.92 -18.38
N LEU A 83 -20.22 24.86 -17.35
CA LEU A 83 -19.85 24.32 -16.04
C LEU A 83 -19.48 22.83 -16.12
N LEU A 84 -20.22 22.05 -16.92
CA LEU A 84 -19.97 20.63 -17.12
C LEU A 84 -18.68 20.41 -17.93
N GLY A 85 -18.41 21.25 -18.94
CA GLY A 85 -17.15 21.27 -19.66
C GLY A 85 -15.95 21.64 -18.78
N ALA A 86 -16.09 22.65 -17.92
CA ALA A 86 -15.05 23.04 -16.97
C ALA A 86 -14.82 21.95 -15.91
N ALA A 87 -15.88 21.33 -15.39
CA ALA A 87 -15.77 20.21 -14.45
C ALA A 87 -15.12 18.98 -15.10
N ALA A 88 -15.44 18.68 -16.36
CA ALA A 88 -14.82 17.59 -17.11
C ALA A 88 -13.32 17.86 -17.37
N ALA A 89 -12.96 19.09 -17.79
CA ALA A 89 -11.58 19.49 -17.97
C ALA A 89 -10.79 19.44 -16.65
N ALA A 90 -11.38 19.94 -15.56
CA ALA A 90 -10.80 19.83 -14.23
C ALA A 90 -10.62 18.35 -13.83
N HIS A 91 -11.63 17.50 -13.99
CA HIS A 91 -11.50 16.08 -13.69
C HIS A 91 -10.38 15.42 -14.52
N GLN A 92 -10.25 15.77 -15.79
CA GLN A 92 -9.21 15.23 -16.67
C GLN A 92 -7.80 15.64 -16.21
N VAL A 93 -7.61 16.90 -15.81
CA VAL A 93 -6.31 17.44 -15.36
C VAL A 93 -5.95 16.98 -13.96
N TRP A 94 -6.91 16.95 -13.02
CA TRP A 94 -6.64 16.70 -11.61
C TRP A 94 -6.77 15.22 -11.19
N VAL A 95 -7.46 14.39 -11.99
CA VAL A 95 -7.69 12.98 -11.64
C VAL A 95 -7.14 12.04 -12.70
N VAL A 96 -7.53 12.22 -13.98
CA VAL A 96 -7.19 11.26 -15.03
C VAL A 96 -5.71 11.29 -15.38
N GLN A 97 -5.14 12.47 -15.66
CA GLN A 97 -3.73 12.59 -16.03
C GLN A 97 -2.75 12.13 -14.92
N PRO A 98 -2.94 12.50 -13.63
CA PRO A 98 -2.10 11.99 -12.55
C PRO A 98 -2.17 10.47 -12.41
N ASN A 99 -3.36 9.87 -12.51
CA ASN A 99 -3.52 8.42 -12.43
C ASN A 99 -2.84 7.71 -13.60
N GLN A 100 -2.93 8.24 -14.82
CA GLN A 100 -2.23 7.68 -15.99
C GLN A 100 -0.72 7.77 -15.84
N ARG A 101 -0.20 8.92 -15.39
CA ARG A 101 1.24 9.08 -15.11
C ARG A 101 1.70 8.11 -14.02
N ALA A 102 0.90 7.96 -12.97
CA ALA A 102 1.19 7.04 -11.87
C ALA A 102 1.23 5.58 -12.35
N GLN A 103 0.35 5.18 -13.27
CA GLN A 103 0.38 3.85 -13.87
C GLN A 103 1.67 3.62 -14.68
N VAL A 104 2.07 4.59 -15.50
CA VAL A 104 3.31 4.49 -16.29
C VAL A 104 4.54 4.37 -15.38
N ILE A 105 4.64 5.20 -14.34
CA ILE A 105 5.74 5.16 -13.38
C ILE A 105 5.75 3.85 -12.60
N LEU A 106 4.56 3.35 -12.21
CA LEU A 106 4.43 2.07 -11.52
C LEU A 106 4.89 0.90 -12.42
N GLU A 107 4.50 0.90 -13.70
CA GLU A 107 4.92 -0.12 -14.65
C GLU A 107 6.43 -0.09 -14.92
N SER A 108 7.01 1.10 -15.10
CA SER A 108 8.47 1.24 -15.26
C SER A 108 9.21 0.81 -14.00
N SER A 109 8.70 1.15 -12.82
CA SER A 109 9.25 0.71 -11.53
C SER A 109 9.19 -0.81 -11.38
N ARG A 110 8.05 -1.42 -11.73
CA ARG A 110 7.88 -2.88 -11.73
C ARG A 110 8.87 -3.56 -12.65
N ALA A 111 9.03 -3.07 -13.89
CA ALA A 111 9.98 -3.62 -14.84
C ALA A 111 11.43 -3.49 -14.33
N SER A 112 11.76 -2.36 -13.70
CA SER A 112 13.08 -2.09 -13.12
C SER A 112 13.44 -3.08 -12.01
N ILE A 113 12.51 -3.34 -11.07
CA ILE A 113 12.80 -4.16 -9.88
C ILE A 113 12.46 -5.65 -10.05
N ALA A 114 11.68 -6.02 -11.07
CA ALA A 114 11.38 -7.42 -11.38
C ALA A 114 12.61 -8.35 -11.40
N PRO A 115 13.75 -8.01 -12.04
CA PRO A 115 14.93 -8.87 -12.00
C PRO A 115 15.55 -8.99 -10.60
N VAL A 116 15.43 -7.95 -9.77
CA VAL A 116 15.90 -7.98 -8.37
C VAL A 116 15.02 -8.92 -7.56
N LEU A 117 13.69 -8.75 -7.64
CA LEU A 117 12.72 -9.58 -6.93
C LEU A 117 12.81 -11.05 -7.35
N ALA A 118 12.95 -11.34 -8.65
CA ALA A 118 13.06 -12.70 -9.18
C ALA A 118 14.32 -13.45 -8.69
N ARG A 119 15.38 -12.73 -8.30
CA ARG A 119 16.57 -13.32 -7.66
C ARG A 119 16.46 -13.36 -6.14
N THR A 120 15.61 -12.51 -5.56
CA THR A 120 15.41 -12.44 -4.12
C THR A 120 14.60 -13.66 -3.69
N ARG A 121 15.21 -14.50 -2.87
CA ARG A 121 14.54 -15.59 -2.19
C ARG A 121 14.22 -15.19 -0.77
N LEU A 122 13.07 -15.61 -0.28
CA LEU A 122 12.60 -15.29 1.06
C LEU A 122 12.63 -16.56 1.90
N PRO A 123 13.27 -16.54 3.09
CA PRO A 123 13.32 -17.72 3.96
C PRO A 123 11.91 -18.17 4.32
N MET A 124 11.52 -19.37 3.88
CA MET A 124 10.22 -19.99 4.17
C MET A 124 8.98 -19.12 3.83
N LEU A 125 9.09 -18.18 2.90
CA LEU A 125 7.96 -17.35 2.44
C LEU A 125 7.82 -17.46 0.92
N ALA A 126 6.67 -17.90 0.44
CA ALA A 126 6.38 -17.92 -0.99
C ALA A 126 5.60 -16.66 -1.38
N LEU A 127 6.15 -15.83 -2.26
CA LEU A 127 5.45 -14.64 -2.73
C LEU A 127 5.52 -14.53 -4.26
N PRO A 128 4.38 -14.30 -4.95
CA PRO A 128 4.36 -14.12 -6.38
C PRO A 128 5.34 -13.03 -6.85
N GLY A 129 6.11 -13.32 -7.90
CA GLY A 129 7.10 -12.40 -8.47
C GLY A 129 8.46 -12.40 -7.78
N THR A 130 8.65 -13.18 -6.72
CA THR A 130 9.97 -13.42 -6.09
C THR A 130 10.62 -14.71 -6.60
N GLY A 131 11.88 -14.96 -6.25
CA GLY A 131 12.64 -16.15 -6.64
C GLY A 131 12.21 -17.48 -6.01
N GLY A 132 11.03 -17.50 -5.36
CA GLY A 132 10.52 -18.60 -4.56
C GLY A 132 11.06 -18.60 -3.12
N PRO A 133 10.51 -19.46 -2.25
CA PRO A 133 11.02 -19.62 -0.90
C PRO A 133 12.37 -20.35 -0.90
N GLU A 134 13.18 -20.06 0.12
CA GLU A 134 14.40 -20.81 0.44
C GLU A 134 14.35 -21.36 1.86
N ALA A 135 15.19 -22.34 2.15
CA ALA A 135 15.37 -22.84 3.51
C ALA A 135 15.99 -21.74 4.39
N GLY A 136 15.48 -21.57 5.60
CA GLY A 136 15.99 -20.61 6.57
C GLY A 136 14.94 -20.24 7.60
N ASP A 137 15.27 -19.32 8.51
CA ASP A 137 14.33 -18.83 9.51
C ASP A 137 13.46 -17.69 8.91
N PRO A 138 12.13 -17.87 8.80
CA PRO A 138 11.21 -16.84 8.32
C PRO A 138 11.18 -15.59 9.21
N SER A 139 11.69 -15.65 10.43
CA SER A 139 11.75 -14.50 11.35
C SER A 139 12.82 -13.46 10.95
N VAL A 140 13.82 -13.85 10.16
CA VAL A 140 14.98 -13.01 9.82
C VAL A 140 14.55 -11.73 9.10
N VAL A 141 14.92 -10.58 9.66
CA VAL A 141 14.56 -9.24 9.14
C VAL A 141 15.37 -8.88 7.90
N ALA A 142 16.67 -9.19 7.95
CA ALA A 142 17.63 -8.83 6.91
C ALA A 142 17.70 -9.95 5.87
N ILE A 143 16.97 -9.78 4.78
CA ILE A 143 17.19 -10.58 3.57
C ILE A 143 18.54 -10.16 2.99
N SER A 144 19.39 -11.14 2.68
CA SER A 144 20.71 -10.87 2.11
C SER A 144 20.55 -10.39 0.66
N LEU A 145 20.56 -9.07 0.49
CA LEU A 145 20.51 -8.42 -0.81
C LEU A 145 21.91 -7.98 -1.24
N LEU A 146 22.20 -8.10 -2.54
CA LEU A 146 23.38 -7.46 -3.11
C LEU A 146 23.30 -5.94 -2.88
N PRO A 147 24.41 -5.23 -2.59
CA PRO A 147 24.38 -3.79 -2.32
C PRO A 147 23.70 -2.95 -3.43
N GLY A 148 23.90 -3.35 -4.70
CA GLY A 148 23.25 -2.73 -5.85
C GLY A 148 21.73 -2.93 -5.88
N ASP A 149 21.29 -4.16 -5.59
CA ASP A 149 19.87 -4.54 -5.54
C ASP A 149 19.14 -3.78 -4.42
N ARG A 150 19.76 -3.69 -3.23
CA ARG A 150 19.23 -2.90 -2.11
C ARG A 150 19.08 -1.42 -2.48
N SER A 151 20.14 -0.82 -3.03
CA SER A 151 20.13 0.59 -3.45
C SER A 151 19.06 0.88 -4.50
N GLN A 152 18.84 -0.06 -5.43
CA GLN A 152 17.79 0.05 -6.44
C GLN A 152 16.39 -0.02 -5.82
N LEU A 153 16.16 -0.93 -4.87
CA LEU A 153 14.89 -1.04 -4.14
C LEU A 153 14.60 0.21 -3.30
N GLU A 154 15.57 0.75 -2.56
CA GLU A 154 15.41 1.96 -1.75
C GLU A 154 15.14 3.21 -2.61
N ARG A 155 15.82 3.32 -3.76
CA ARG A 155 15.52 4.39 -4.73
C ARG A 155 14.10 4.28 -5.27
N THR A 156 13.68 3.07 -5.65
CA THR A 156 12.34 2.82 -6.17
C THR A 156 11.27 3.06 -5.11
N GLU A 157 11.52 2.67 -3.86
CA GLU A 157 10.63 2.98 -2.73
C GLU A 157 10.42 4.49 -2.59
N THR A 158 11.50 5.27 -2.65
CA THR A 158 11.44 6.74 -2.55
C THR A 158 10.60 7.34 -3.68
N GLU A 159 10.83 6.91 -4.92
CA GLU A 159 10.06 7.36 -6.10
C GLU A 159 8.57 7.00 -5.97
N LEU A 160 8.25 5.79 -5.50
CA LEU A 160 6.87 5.36 -5.31
C LEU A 160 6.21 6.07 -4.13
N ASP A 161 6.92 6.41 -3.06
CA ASP A 161 6.39 7.20 -1.94
C ASP A 161 6.05 8.63 -2.35
N GLU A 162 6.93 9.27 -3.14
CA GLU A 162 6.64 10.57 -3.74
C GLU A 162 5.38 10.49 -4.61
N LEU A 163 5.27 9.45 -5.45
CA LEU A 163 4.09 9.23 -6.28
C LEU A 163 2.83 8.98 -5.43
N TRP A 164 2.94 8.20 -4.35
CA TRP A 164 1.84 7.92 -3.42
C TRP A 164 1.29 9.19 -2.79
N SER A 165 2.14 10.17 -2.48
CA SER A 165 1.71 11.47 -1.95
C SER A 165 0.77 12.23 -2.92
N THR A 166 0.93 12.00 -4.23
CA THR A 166 0.11 12.61 -5.28
C THR A 166 -1.12 11.78 -5.66
N VAL A 167 -1.06 10.45 -5.48
CA VAL A 167 -2.14 9.50 -5.80
C VAL A 167 -2.35 8.50 -4.65
N PRO A 168 -2.87 8.96 -3.49
CA PRO A 168 -2.88 8.19 -2.23
C PRO A 168 -3.89 7.03 -2.17
N ARG A 169 -4.56 6.70 -3.27
CA ARG A 169 -5.62 5.66 -3.34
C ARG A 169 -5.33 4.58 -4.38
N SER A 170 -4.10 4.50 -4.88
CA SER A 170 -3.70 3.50 -5.87
C SER A 170 -3.32 2.15 -5.23
N ALA A 171 -4.25 1.21 -5.12
CA ALA A 171 -3.95 -0.09 -4.51
C ALA A 171 -2.78 -0.84 -5.16
N ALA A 172 -2.62 -0.72 -6.48
CA ALA A 172 -1.48 -1.27 -7.20
C ALA A 172 -0.11 -0.69 -6.73
N LEU A 173 -0.06 0.61 -6.43
CA LEU A 173 1.13 1.28 -5.90
C LEU A 173 1.39 0.82 -4.46
N ALA A 174 0.34 0.83 -3.62
CA ALA A 174 0.42 0.37 -2.24
C ALA A 174 0.90 -1.08 -2.13
N SER A 175 0.41 -1.98 -3.00
CA SER A 175 0.87 -3.37 -3.07
C SER A 175 2.35 -3.48 -3.45
N GLN A 176 2.82 -2.64 -4.38
CA GLN A 176 4.22 -2.61 -4.80
C GLN A 176 5.13 -2.10 -3.68
N LEU A 177 4.75 -1.03 -2.98
CA LEU A 177 5.45 -0.53 -1.80
C LEU A 177 5.49 -1.59 -0.70
N GLY A 178 4.38 -2.29 -0.46
CA GLY A 178 4.31 -3.39 0.50
C GLY A 178 5.37 -4.46 0.23
N LEU A 179 5.48 -4.90 -1.02
CA LEU A 179 6.47 -5.87 -1.46
C LEU A 179 7.92 -5.38 -1.27
N ILE A 180 8.23 -4.18 -1.78
CA ILE A 180 9.58 -3.60 -1.65
C ILE A 180 9.96 -3.48 -0.18
N ARG A 181 9.06 -2.97 0.65
CA ARG A 181 9.29 -2.78 2.09
C ARG A 181 9.47 -4.10 2.83
N LEU A 182 8.71 -5.13 2.48
CA LEU A 182 8.92 -6.47 3.05
C LEU A 182 10.34 -6.96 2.76
N VAL A 183 10.78 -6.84 1.49
CA VAL A 183 12.12 -7.26 1.04
C VAL A 183 13.23 -6.45 1.70
N LEU A 184 13.00 -5.17 1.95
CA LEU A 184 13.92 -4.30 2.69
C LEU A 184 13.90 -4.52 4.22
N GLY A 185 13.05 -5.42 4.73
CA GLY A 185 12.91 -5.70 6.17
C GLY A 185 12.09 -4.67 6.95
N ARG A 186 11.33 -3.81 6.26
CA ARG A 186 10.49 -2.74 6.83
C ARG A 186 9.05 -3.22 7.05
N ASP A 187 8.88 -4.22 7.91
CA ASP A 187 7.60 -4.95 8.05
C ASP A 187 6.41 -4.07 8.45
N ARG A 188 6.64 -3.08 9.32
CA ARG A 188 5.58 -2.15 9.76
C ARG A 188 5.07 -1.30 8.61
N ASP A 189 5.96 -0.80 7.76
CA ASP A 189 5.60 0.04 6.62
C ASP A 189 5.04 -0.80 5.46
N ALA A 190 5.51 -2.05 5.32
CA ALA A 190 4.94 -3.03 4.40
C ALA A 190 3.47 -3.33 4.76
N ARG A 191 3.19 -3.57 6.05
CA ARG A 191 1.83 -3.77 6.55
C ARG A 191 0.92 -2.60 6.23
N ARG A 192 1.33 -1.36 6.54
CA ARG A 192 0.54 -0.15 6.27
C ARG A 192 0.22 0.01 4.79
N ALA A 193 1.18 -0.31 3.92
CA ALA A 193 0.98 -0.27 2.48
C ALA A 193 -0.06 -1.30 2.05
N TRP A 194 0.03 -2.57 2.49
CA TRP A 194 -0.98 -3.57 2.14
C TRP A 194 -2.35 -3.34 2.78
N GLU A 195 -2.44 -2.78 3.99
CA GLU A 195 -3.71 -2.33 4.57
C GLU A 195 -4.37 -1.27 3.66
N SER A 196 -3.57 -0.35 3.11
CA SER A 196 -4.06 0.64 2.14
C SER A 196 -4.53 -0.02 0.84
N ALA A 197 -3.77 -1.00 0.31
CA ALA A 197 -4.17 -1.76 -0.87
C ALA A 197 -5.46 -2.56 -0.65
N LEU A 198 -5.66 -3.12 0.55
CA LEU A 198 -6.87 -3.85 0.92
C LEU A 198 -8.12 -2.94 0.92
N VAL A 199 -7.97 -1.68 1.35
CA VAL A 199 -9.06 -0.70 1.39
C VAL A 199 -9.46 -0.25 -0.01
N TYR A 200 -8.48 0.11 -0.85
CA TYR A 200 -8.76 0.76 -2.15
C TYR A 200 -8.77 -0.19 -3.35
N GLY A 201 -8.30 -1.43 -3.18
CA GLY A 201 -8.07 -2.34 -4.29
C GLY A 201 -9.32 -3.04 -4.81
N ASN A 202 -9.22 -3.54 -6.03
CA ASN A 202 -10.15 -4.51 -6.60
C ASN A 202 -9.94 -5.92 -6.00
N SER A 203 -10.68 -6.93 -6.48
CA SER A 203 -10.60 -8.29 -5.95
C SER A 203 -9.18 -8.88 -5.98
N ASP A 204 -8.47 -8.73 -7.09
CA ASP A 204 -7.13 -9.30 -7.29
C ASP A 204 -6.09 -8.58 -6.42
N GLU A 205 -6.17 -7.25 -6.34
CA GLU A 205 -5.31 -6.44 -5.49
C GLU A 205 -5.52 -6.74 -4.01
N ARG A 206 -6.78 -6.96 -3.59
CA ARG A 206 -7.11 -7.38 -2.22
C ARG A 206 -6.59 -8.77 -1.92
N THR A 207 -6.60 -9.68 -2.89
CA THR A 207 -6.01 -11.02 -2.75
C THR A 207 -4.51 -10.92 -2.49
N GLY A 208 -3.79 -10.14 -3.32
CA GLY A 208 -2.36 -9.89 -3.12
C GLY A 208 -2.05 -9.20 -1.77
N ALA A 209 -2.86 -8.23 -1.38
CA ALA A 209 -2.71 -7.53 -0.10
C ALA A 209 -2.91 -8.47 1.11
N ARG A 210 -3.91 -9.36 1.07
CA ARG A 210 -4.13 -10.36 2.14
C ARG A 210 -2.97 -11.34 2.25
N LEU A 211 -2.43 -11.79 1.12
CA LEU A 211 -1.24 -12.63 1.12
C LEU A 211 -0.07 -11.89 1.79
N GLY A 212 0.22 -10.66 1.36
CA GLY A 212 1.27 -9.84 1.97
C GLY A 212 1.09 -9.61 3.47
N LEU A 213 -0.13 -9.30 3.92
CA LEU A 213 -0.45 -9.15 5.34
C LEU A 213 -0.24 -10.44 6.14
N ALA A 214 -0.57 -11.60 5.57
CA ALA A 214 -0.29 -12.89 6.20
C ALA A 214 1.21 -13.13 6.38
N LEU A 215 2.03 -12.78 5.38
CA LEU A 215 3.49 -12.91 5.49
C LEU A 215 4.08 -11.97 6.55
N VAL A 216 3.60 -10.72 6.62
CA VAL A 216 4.04 -9.81 7.70
C VAL A 216 3.64 -10.36 9.06
N ALA A 217 2.42 -10.86 9.19
CA ALA A 217 1.93 -11.43 10.44
C ALA A 217 2.76 -12.64 10.89
N LEU A 218 3.16 -13.50 9.95
CA LEU A 218 4.11 -14.60 10.19
C LEU A 218 5.45 -14.09 10.71
N ARG A 219 6.12 -13.17 9.98
CA ARG A 219 7.43 -12.63 10.39
C ARG A 219 7.38 -11.91 11.74
N VAL A 220 6.33 -11.12 11.96
CA VAL A 220 6.15 -10.36 13.22
C VAL A 220 5.87 -11.32 14.37
N GLY A 221 5.00 -12.32 14.16
CA GLY A 221 4.65 -13.32 15.16
C GLY A 221 5.86 -14.13 15.61
N LEU A 222 6.66 -14.64 14.67
CA LEU A 222 7.86 -15.43 14.98
C LEU A 222 8.95 -14.67 15.76
N ARG A 223 8.96 -13.34 15.69
CA ARG A 223 9.87 -12.48 16.47
C ARG A 223 9.31 -12.05 17.83
N GLN A 224 8.04 -12.33 18.12
CA GLN A 224 7.47 -11.97 19.42
C GLN A 224 8.02 -12.92 20.49
N GLU A 225 8.59 -12.34 21.55
CA GLU A 225 8.99 -13.09 22.74
C GLU A 225 7.77 -13.51 23.57
N ASN A 226 6.74 -12.65 23.61
CA ASN A 226 5.49 -12.96 24.29
C ASN A 226 4.68 -13.99 23.47
N GLU A 227 4.38 -15.11 24.10
CA GLU A 227 3.63 -16.21 23.49
C GLU A 227 2.22 -15.80 23.04
N GLN A 228 1.50 -14.99 23.82
CA GLN A 228 0.14 -14.54 23.45
C GLN A 228 0.18 -13.64 22.21
N ASP A 229 1.12 -12.69 22.17
CA ASP A 229 1.28 -11.79 21.01
C ASP A 229 1.74 -12.55 19.77
N ARG A 230 2.63 -13.55 19.95
CA ARG A 230 3.05 -14.49 18.90
C ARG A 230 1.85 -15.23 18.33
N LEU A 231 1.08 -15.92 19.18
CA LEU A 231 -0.09 -16.70 18.75
C LEU A 231 -1.13 -15.81 18.06
N PHE A 232 -1.44 -14.65 18.64
CA PHE A 232 -2.36 -13.68 18.05
C PHE A 232 -1.93 -13.24 16.65
N ALA A 233 -0.65 -12.90 16.46
CA ALA A 233 -0.14 -12.50 15.16
C ALA A 233 -0.23 -13.64 14.14
N LEU A 234 0.17 -14.87 14.51
CA LEU A 234 0.12 -16.03 13.61
C LEU A 234 -1.32 -16.41 13.23
N GLU A 235 -2.26 -16.43 14.18
CA GLU A 235 -3.68 -16.68 13.92
C GLU A 235 -4.30 -15.61 13.02
N HIS A 236 -3.91 -14.34 13.22
CA HIS A 236 -4.32 -13.25 12.35
C HIS A 236 -3.79 -13.45 10.92
N GLY A 237 -2.56 -13.93 10.76
CA GLY A 237 -1.99 -14.34 9.47
C GLY A 237 -2.81 -15.44 8.79
N LEU A 238 -3.18 -16.49 9.52
CA LEU A 238 -4.05 -17.56 9.00
C LEU A 238 -5.42 -17.03 8.58
N THR A 239 -6.02 -16.12 9.35
CA THR A 239 -7.31 -15.51 9.02
C THR A 239 -7.26 -14.77 7.68
N HIS A 240 -6.14 -14.13 7.35
CA HIS A 240 -5.95 -13.52 6.02
C HIS A 240 -5.93 -14.55 4.89
N LEU A 241 -5.22 -15.68 5.07
CA LEU A 241 -5.13 -16.74 4.07
C LEU A 241 -6.44 -17.54 3.90
N GLN A 242 -7.18 -17.78 4.99
CA GLN A 242 -8.48 -18.44 4.92
C GLN A 242 -9.49 -17.67 4.06
N ARG A 243 -9.40 -16.34 4.04
CA ARG A 243 -10.20 -15.46 3.16
C ARG A 243 -9.78 -15.51 1.69
N LEU A 244 -8.75 -16.29 1.36
CA LEU A 244 -8.31 -16.60 0.00
C LEU A 244 -8.72 -18.01 -0.42
N SER A 245 -9.73 -18.61 0.23
CA SER A 245 -10.22 -19.97 -0.04
C SER A 245 -10.51 -20.25 -1.52
N ASP A 246 -10.91 -19.22 -2.26
CA ASP A 246 -11.28 -19.31 -3.67
C ASP A 246 -10.06 -19.27 -4.62
N VAL A 247 -8.91 -18.82 -4.10
CA VAL A 247 -7.64 -18.69 -4.83
C VAL A 247 -6.58 -19.54 -4.12
N ARG A 248 -6.69 -20.85 -4.29
CA ARG A 248 -5.78 -21.87 -3.74
C ARG A 248 -4.51 -21.99 -4.59
N SER A 249 -3.74 -20.91 -4.70
CA SER A 249 -2.44 -21.00 -5.39
C SER A 249 -1.41 -21.79 -4.54
N PRO A 250 -0.39 -22.40 -5.14
CA PRO A 250 0.66 -23.10 -4.42
C PRO A 250 1.34 -22.23 -3.35
N GLU A 251 1.51 -20.93 -3.60
CA GLU A 251 2.10 -19.98 -2.66
C GLU A 251 1.18 -19.76 -1.45
N VAL A 252 -0.13 -19.59 -1.67
CA VAL A 252 -1.11 -19.44 -0.58
C VAL A 252 -1.11 -20.67 0.32
N LEU A 253 -1.14 -21.86 -0.29
CA LEU A 253 -1.08 -23.13 0.44
C LEU A 253 0.23 -23.30 1.19
N PHE A 254 1.36 -23.04 0.54
CA PHE A 254 2.67 -23.12 1.19
C PHE A 254 2.74 -22.23 2.44
N ASN A 255 2.38 -20.95 2.33
CA ASN A 255 2.41 -20.04 3.47
C ASN A 255 1.40 -20.41 4.57
N GLN A 256 0.24 -20.99 4.19
CA GLN A 256 -0.71 -21.52 5.15
C GLN A 256 -0.09 -22.68 5.95
N GLY A 257 0.61 -23.59 5.27
CA GLY A 257 1.35 -24.67 5.91
C GLY A 257 2.41 -24.16 6.89
N VAL A 258 3.19 -23.16 6.49
CA VAL A 258 4.23 -22.56 7.35
C VAL A 258 3.62 -21.93 8.60
N LEU A 259 2.51 -21.20 8.46
CA LEU A 259 1.76 -20.62 9.59
C LEU A 259 1.18 -21.69 10.53
N LEU A 260 0.60 -22.76 9.98
CA LEU A 260 0.05 -23.87 10.78
C LEU A 260 1.15 -24.59 11.56
N ALA A 261 2.30 -24.84 10.93
CA ALA A 261 3.46 -25.42 11.59
C ALA A 261 4.00 -24.50 12.69
N ALA A 262 4.09 -23.18 12.45
CA ALA A 262 4.49 -22.20 13.46
C ALA A 262 3.54 -22.14 14.67
N LEU A 263 2.26 -22.47 14.46
CA LEU A 263 1.24 -22.61 15.51
C LEU A 263 1.22 -24.01 16.16
N GLN A 264 2.20 -24.87 15.88
CA GLN A 264 2.28 -26.26 16.37
C GLN A 264 1.07 -27.13 15.95
N ARG A 265 0.39 -26.78 14.85
CA ARG A 265 -0.74 -27.55 14.28
C ARG A 265 -0.23 -28.48 13.18
N ALA A 266 0.69 -29.38 13.54
CA ALA A 266 1.43 -30.21 12.60
C ALA A 266 0.54 -31.08 11.70
N ASP A 267 -0.55 -31.64 12.23
CA ASP A 267 -1.46 -32.49 11.44
C ASP A 267 -2.21 -31.71 10.36
N GLU A 268 -2.59 -30.47 10.65
CA GLU A 268 -3.20 -29.59 9.64
C GLU A 268 -2.18 -29.13 8.61
N ALA A 269 -0.95 -28.83 9.02
CA ALA A 269 0.13 -28.52 8.10
C ALA A 269 0.43 -29.71 7.15
N ARG A 270 0.43 -30.94 7.66
CA ARG A 270 0.55 -32.17 6.84
C ARG A 270 -0.62 -32.34 5.87
N SER A 271 -1.84 -31.97 6.26
CA SER A 271 -2.98 -31.94 5.34
C SER A 271 -2.74 -30.97 4.18
N VAL A 272 -2.14 -29.81 4.44
CA VAL A 272 -1.77 -28.83 3.39
C VAL A 272 -0.67 -29.39 2.47
N VAL A 273 0.30 -30.14 2.99
CA VAL A 273 1.30 -30.83 2.17
C VAL A 273 0.63 -31.84 1.21
N SER A 274 -0.31 -32.64 1.72
CA SER A 274 -1.09 -33.56 0.87
C SER A 274 -1.85 -32.82 -0.23
N GLU A 275 -2.39 -31.64 0.08
CA GLU A 275 -3.06 -30.79 -0.90
C GLU A 275 -2.09 -30.24 -1.95
N LEU A 276 -0.92 -29.73 -1.55
CA LEU A 276 0.14 -29.28 -2.47
C LEU A 276 0.57 -30.38 -3.44
N ARG A 277 0.74 -31.61 -2.94
CA ARG A 277 1.02 -32.80 -3.76
C ARG A 277 -0.09 -33.08 -4.76
N SER A 278 -1.35 -33.02 -4.32
CA SER A 278 -2.51 -33.28 -5.19
C SER A 278 -2.63 -32.27 -6.34
N GLN A 279 -2.14 -31.04 -6.14
CA GLN A 279 -2.12 -29.99 -7.17
C GLN A 279 -0.89 -30.05 -8.08
N ALA A 280 -0.01 -31.06 -7.93
CA ALA A 280 1.27 -31.13 -8.62
C ALA A 280 2.12 -29.84 -8.43
N SER A 281 2.09 -29.29 -7.22
CA SER A 281 2.87 -28.10 -6.85
C SER A 281 4.38 -28.37 -6.97
N PRO A 282 5.22 -27.31 -7.11
CA PRO A 282 6.67 -27.47 -7.20
C PRO A 282 7.23 -28.31 -6.04
N PRO A 283 8.06 -29.35 -6.29
CA PRO A 283 8.59 -30.24 -5.26
C PRO A 283 9.32 -29.51 -4.12
N LEU A 284 10.04 -28.43 -4.46
CA LEU A 284 10.75 -27.61 -3.48
C LEU A 284 9.83 -27.03 -2.39
N LEU A 285 8.58 -26.66 -2.72
CA LEU A 285 7.63 -26.15 -1.72
C LEU A 285 7.23 -27.25 -0.73
N ILE A 286 7.03 -28.46 -1.24
CA ILE A 286 6.66 -29.63 -0.43
C ILE A 286 7.82 -29.98 0.51
N GLU A 287 9.03 -30.11 -0.02
CA GLU A 287 10.24 -30.44 0.74
C GLU A 287 10.52 -29.42 1.85
N LEU A 288 10.47 -28.12 1.53
CA LEU A 288 10.69 -27.07 2.52
C LEU A 288 9.63 -27.08 3.63
N LEU A 289 8.37 -27.27 3.26
CA LEU A 289 7.29 -27.30 4.24
C LEU A 289 7.37 -28.53 5.15
N GLU A 290 7.70 -29.70 4.61
CA GLU A 290 7.92 -30.91 5.41
C GLU A 290 9.07 -30.74 6.39
N LEU A 291 10.19 -30.18 5.93
CA LEU A 291 11.32 -29.85 6.80
C LEU A 291 10.90 -28.94 7.95
N TRP A 292 10.10 -27.91 7.67
CA TRP A 292 9.62 -26.97 8.68
C TRP A 292 8.62 -27.59 9.67
N ILE A 293 7.79 -28.55 9.23
CA ILE A 293 6.84 -29.28 10.08
C ILE A 293 7.58 -30.18 11.08
N GLU A 294 8.66 -30.84 10.65
CA GLU A 294 9.47 -31.72 11.51
C GLU A 294 10.21 -30.95 12.62
N GLY A 295 10.45 -29.67 12.37
CA GLY A 295 10.91 -28.70 13.35
C GLY A 295 11.61 -27.55 12.62
N PRO A 296 11.49 -26.31 13.11
CA PRO A 296 12.30 -25.23 12.55
C PRO A 296 13.77 -25.67 12.64
N PRO A 297 14.57 -25.53 11.57
CA PRO A 297 16.00 -25.75 11.69
C PRO A 297 16.46 -24.82 12.80
N VAL A 298 16.83 -25.40 13.95
CA VAL A 298 17.40 -24.66 15.06
C VAL A 298 18.57 -23.93 14.43
N ALA A 299 18.45 -22.62 14.27
CA ALA A 299 19.56 -21.80 13.83
C ALA A 299 20.66 -22.14 14.82
N SER A 300 21.66 -22.88 14.35
CA SER A 300 22.80 -23.26 15.16
C SER A 300 23.36 -21.94 15.68
N THR A 301 23.13 -21.65 16.95
CA THR A 301 23.82 -20.62 17.73
C THR A 301 25.27 -21.06 17.94
N ALA A 302 25.90 -21.62 16.90
CA ALA A 302 27.33 -21.81 16.83
C ALA A 302 27.91 -20.47 16.39
N GLU A 303 28.78 -19.93 17.25
CA GLU A 303 29.74 -18.86 16.95
C GLU A 303 29.20 -17.42 16.96
N ILE A 304 28.55 -17.04 18.07
CA ILE A 304 28.97 -15.81 18.76
C ILE A 304 29.39 -16.19 20.18
N GLU A 305 30.34 -17.13 20.28
CA GLU A 305 31.32 -17.11 21.38
C GLU A 305 32.29 -15.94 21.13
N GLY A 306 31.74 -14.72 21.12
CA GLY A 306 32.51 -13.53 21.45
C GLY A 306 32.71 -13.57 22.96
N GLY A 307 33.66 -14.40 23.42
CA GLY A 307 34.07 -14.43 24.81
C GLY A 307 34.31 -13.00 25.28
N SER A 308 33.54 -12.56 26.28
CA SER A 308 33.94 -11.43 27.10
C SER A 308 35.28 -11.78 27.73
N PRO A 309 36.38 -11.07 27.43
CA PRO A 309 37.57 -11.22 28.25
C PRO A 309 37.23 -10.68 29.63
N SER A 310 37.30 -11.57 30.62
CA SER A 310 37.25 -11.24 32.04
C SER A 310 38.15 -10.04 32.33
N ALA A 311 37.58 -9.05 33.02
CA ALA A 311 38.21 -7.81 33.45
C ALA A 311 39.19 -8.01 34.63
N ASP A 312 40.07 -9.01 34.56
CA ASP A 312 41.07 -9.30 35.59
C ASP A 312 42.38 -9.71 34.93
N SER A 313 43.14 -8.72 34.43
CA SER A 313 44.60 -8.75 34.22
C SER A 313 45.05 -7.43 33.58
N LEU A 314 45.24 -6.39 34.40
CA LEU A 314 46.03 -5.22 34.01
C LEU A 314 47.52 -5.54 34.25
N PRO A 315 48.39 -5.56 33.22
CA PRO A 315 49.80 -5.31 33.41
C PRO A 315 50.09 -3.80 33.34
N GLU A 316 51.03 -3.39 34.18
CA GLU A 316 51.48 -2.03 34.46
C GLU A 316 51.64 -1.11 33.24
N ALA A 317 51.23 0.13 33.46
CA ALA A 317 51.49 1.28 32.61
C ALA A 317 52.99 1.45 32.33
N ARG A 318 53.38 1.32 31.06
CA ARG A 318 54.59 1.95 30.53
C ARG A 318 54.19 3.17 29.71
N SER A 319 54.56 4.31 30.26
CA SER A 319 54.52 5.65 29.69
C SER A 319 55.02 5.71 28.24
N LEU A 320 54.16 6.19 27.35
CA LEU A 320 54.54 6.65 26.01
C LEU A 320 54.82 8.17 26.03
N PRO A 321 55.75 8.66 25.20
CA PRO A 321 56.20 10.05 25.20
C PRO A 321 55.13 11.00 24.67
N THR A 322 54.99 12.13 25.37
CA THR A 322 54.23 13.33 24.94
C THR A 322 54.71 13.78 23.58
N ILE A 323 53.82 13.76 22.58
CA ILE A 323 54.04 14.39 21.28
C ILE A 323 53.41 15.78 21.37
N ASP A 324 54.24 16.82 21.30
CA ASP A 324 53.81 18.21 21.19
C ASP A 324 53.14 18.43 19.82
N LEU A 325 51.85 18.77 19.85
CA LEU A 325 51.10 19.24 18.67
C LEU A 325 51.38 20.74 18.44
N PRO A 326 51.75 21.16 17.21
CA PRO A 326 51.88 22.56 16.87
C PRO A 326 50.52 23.26 16.74
N ALA A 327 50.54 24.54 17.07
CA ALA A 327 49.41 25.44 17.22
C ALA A 327 48.59 25.68 15.94
N ASP A 328 47.30 25.87 16.18
CA ASP A 328 46.20 26.26 15.31
C ASP A 328 46.51 27.47 14.39
N PRO A 329 46.49 27.33 13.05
CA PRO A 329 46.60 28.44 12.10
C PRO A 329 45.20 28.97 11.73
N SER A 330 44.46 29.47 12.72
CA SER A 330 43.17 30.15 12.52
C SER A 330 43.27 31.62 12.94
N ARG A 331 44.22 32.38 12.36
CA ARG A 331 44.33 33.83 12.61
C ARG A 331 45.22 34.56 11.60
N GLU A 332 44.76 34.77 10.37
CA GLU A 332 45.27 35.85 9.51
C GLU A 332 44.40 35.99 8.25
N MET A 333 43.27 36.72 8.34
CA MET A 333 42.68 37.42 7.21
C MET A 333 41.93 38.65 7.74
N ASP A 334 42.70 39.64 8.15
CA ASP A 334 42.26 41.04 8.21
C ASP A 334 43.41 41.89 7.67
N SER A 335 43.07 42.94 6.93
CA SER A 335 43.95 43.98 6.38
C SER A 335 44.57 43.72 4.98
N ILE A 336 43.80 44.03 3.93
CA ILE A 336 44.29 44.94 2.88
C ILE A 336 43.15 45.90 2.50
N GLY A 337 43.30 47.16 2.93
CA GLY A 337 42.57 48.30 2.38
C GLY A 337 43.31 48.93 1.21
N SER A 338 42.55 49.64 0.38
CA SER A 338 42.88 50.81 -0.43
C SER A 338 44.36 51.17 -0.63
N THR A 339 44.81 51.28 -1.89
CA THR A 339 45.13 52.58 -2.53
C THR A 339 45.69 52.37 -3.96
N GLN A 340 45.37 53.37 -4.80
CA GLN A 340 45.76 53.65 -6.20
C GLN A 340 45.00 52.94 -7.32
#